data_AF-A0A0S7Y4L5-F1
#
_entry.id   AF-A0A0S7Y4L5-F1
#
_cell.length_a   1.000
_cell.length_b   1.000
_cell.length_c   1.000
_cell.angle_alpha   90.00
_cell.angle_beta   90.00
_cell.angle_gamma   90.00
#
_symmetry.space_group_name_H-M   'P 1'
#
loop_
_entity.id
_entity.type
_entity.pdbx_description
1 polymer ?
#
loop_
_entity_poly.entity_id
_entity_poly.type
_entity_poly.pdbx_seq_one_letter_code
_entity_poly.pdbx_strand_id
1 'polypeptide(L)'
;MKFNDAYIIVDEKNFLIILRELDDLPKDIEIDALSYGEQQELRPVKNVLLEWQLELNEKGKEALEELKKQVIIEDYGATPQKVGRYYLSQRRLETLAGIIEKFTIS
;
A
#
# COMPACT_ATOMS: atom_id res chain seq x y z
N MET A 1 6.81 12.92 -3.84
CA MET A 1 5.50 12.54 -3.26
C MET A 1 5.72 12.03 -1.83
N LYS A 2 4.90 12.41 -0.83
CA LYS A 2 5.10 12.03 0.58
C LYS A 2 3.96 11.13 1.07
N PHE A 3 3.89 9.89 0.60
CA PHE A 3 3.03 8.87 1.22
C PHE A 3 3.88 8.12 2.26
N ASN A 4 3.27 7.75 3.38
CA ASN A 4 3.92 7.00 4.46
C ASN A 4 3.17 5.70 4.81
N ASP A 5 2.10 5.39 4.09
CA ASP A 5 1.37 4.15 4.18
C ASP A 5 0.85 3.73 2.80
N ALA A 6 0.66 2.43 2.62
CA ALA A 6 -0.03 1.87 1.47
C ALA A 6 -0.59 0.49 1.81
N TYR A 7 -1.70 0.14 1.16
CA TYR A 7 -2.27 -1.19 1.23
C TYR A 7 -2.85 -1.62 -0.11
N ILE A 8 -2.93 -2.93 -0.32
CA ILE A 8 -3.59 -3.54 -1.48
C ILE A 8 -5.01 -3.90 -1.08
N ILE A 9 -5.97 -3.48 -1.88
CA ILE A 9 -7.35 -3.97 -1.78
C ILE A 9 -7.59 -5.03 -2.85
N VAL A 10 -8.06 -6.19 -2.39
CA VAL A 10 -8.52 -7.29 -3.25
C VAL A 10 -9.99 -7.51 -2.98
N ASP A 11 -10.83 -7.31 -3.99
CA ASP A 11 -12.25 -7.69 -3.98
C ASP A 11 -12.69 -8.21 -5.36
N GLU A 12 -13.98 -8.42 -5.58
CA GLU A 12 -14.52 -8.95 -6.85
C GLU A 12 -14.20 -8.09 -8.08
N LYS A 13 -13.88 -6.81 -7.88
CA LYS A 13 -13.68 -5.80 -8.93
C LYS A 13 -12.30 -5.16 -8.88
N ASN A 14 -11.66 -5.18 -7.73
CA ASN A 14 -10.47 -4.39 -7.46
C ASN A 14 -9.28 -5.29 -7.12
N PHE A 15 -8.15 -4.99 -7.77
CA PHE A 15 -6.83 -5.46 -7.39
C PHE A 15 -5.86 -4.27 -7.44
N LEU A 16 -6.01 -3.38 -6.46
CA LEU A 16 -5.45 -2.04 -6.52
C LEU A 16 -4.61 -1.73 -5.30
N ILE A 17 -3.52 -0.98 -5.49
CA ILE A 17 -2.80 -0.34 -4.41
C ILE A 17 -3.40 1.05 -4.10
N ILE A 18 -3.55 1.33 -2.81
CA ILE A 18 -3.98 2.62 -2.27
C ILE A 18 -2.81 3.17 -1.46
N LEU A 19 -2.36 4.38 -1.80
CA LEU A 19 -1.29 5.08 -1.11
C LEU A 19 -1.91 6.17 -0.25
N ARG A 20 -1.43 6.31 0.99
CA ARG A 20 -1.93 7.31 1.93
C ARG A 20 -0.80 8.14 2.51
N GLU A 21 -1.10 9.42 2.70
CA GLU A 21 -0.38 10.27 3.63
C GLU A 21 -1.20 10.27 4.93
N LEU A 22 -0.64 9.68 5.97
CA LEU A 22 -1.24 9.58 7.29
C LEU A 22 -0.58 10.58 8.24
N ASP A 23 -1.40 11.17 9.10
CA ASP A 23 -0.93 11.90 10.27
C ASP A 23 -0.41 10.97 11.36
N ASP A 24 0.11 11.58 12.42
CA ASP A 24 0.44 10.87 13.64
C ASP A 24 -0.81 10.22 14.25
N LEU A 25 -0.59 9.09 14.93
CA LEU A 25 -1.65 8.43 15.66
C LEU A 25 -2.17 9.39 16.76
N PRO A 26 -3.51 9.48 16.98
CA PRO A 26 -4.06 10.24 18.09
C PRO A 26 -3.43 9.82 19.43
N LYS A 27 -3.10 10.80 20.28
CA LYS A 27 -2.32 10.60 21.50
C LYS A 27 -2.99 9.71 22.55
N ASP A 28 -4.31 9.56 22.46
CA ASP A 28 -5.13 8.83 23.43
C ASP A 28 -5.30 7.34 23.08
N ILE A 29 -4.57 6.85 22.06
CA ILE A 29 -4.67 5.45 21.61
C ILE A 29 -3.52 4.61 22.20
N GLU A 30 -3.88 3.52 22.87
CA GLU A 30 -2.94 2.50 23.34
C GLU A 30 -2.40 1.66 22.17
N ILE A 31 -1.21 2.01 21.68
CA ILE A 31 -0.61 1.44 20.46
C ILE A 31 -0.26 -0.05 20.60
N ASP A 32 0.20 -0.45 21.78
CA ASP A 32 0.74 -1.80 22.03
C ASP A 32 -0.33 -2.90 21.94
N ALA A 33 -1.61 -2.54 22.03
CA ALA A 33 -2.73 -3.47 21.90
C ALA A 33 -3.20 -3.67 20.46
N LEU A 34 -2.67 -2.91 19.50
CA LEU A 34 -3.17 -2.85 18.13
C LEU A 34 -2.17 -3.46 17.14
N SER A 35 -2.67 -4.24 16.20
CA SER A 35 -1.91 -4.67 15.03
C SER A 35 -1.49 -3.47 14.18
N TYR A 36 -0.45 -3.65 13.37
CA TYR A 36 0.01 -2.60 12.45
C TYR A 36 -1.12 -2.05 11.57
N GLY A 37 -1.96 -2.93 11.01
CA GLY A 37 -3.10 -2.52 10.18
C GLY A 37 -4.12 -1.69 10.96
N GLU A 38 -4.46 -2.08 12.19
CA GLU A 38 -5.36 -1.31 13.05
C GLU A 38 -4.79 0.07 13.38
N GLN A 39 -3.49 0.16 13.64
CA GLN A 39 -2.82 1.45 13.86
C GLN A 39 -2.93 2.35 12.63
N GLN A 40 -2.75 1.83 11.41
CA GLN A 40 -2.87 2.63 10.19
C GLN A 40 -4.30 3.12 9.95
N GLU A 41 -5.31 2.30 10.25
CA GLU A 41 -6.73 2.68 10.09
C GLU A 41 -7.19 3.77 11.07
N LEU A 42 -6.52 3.90 12.22
CA LEU A 42 -6.84 4.91 13.23
C LEU A 42 -6.12 6.25 13.01
N ARG A 43 -5.10 6.28 12.16
CA ARG A 43 -4.40 7.53 11.82
C ARG A 43 -5.29 8.40 10.92
N PRO A 44 -5.37 9.71 11.16
CA PRO A 44 -6.06 10.61 10.25
C PRO A 44 -5.40 10.59 8.86
N VAL A 45 -6.22 10.51 7.82
CA VAL A 45 -5.75 10.52 6.43
C VAL A 45 -5.67 11.96 5.94
N LYS A 46 -4.48 12.42 5.59
CA LYS A 46 -4.24 13.74 4.97
C LYS A 46 -4.51 13.73 3.47
N ASN A 47 -4.05 12.69 2.80
CA ASN A 47 -4.15 12.57 1.35
C ASN A 47 -4.23 11.10 0.92
N VAL A 48 -4.84 10.85 -0.23
CA VAL A 48 -4.95 9.52 -0.83
C VAL A 48 -4.58 9.61 -2.30
N LEU A 49 -3.79 8.64 -2.75
CA LEU A 49 -3.51 8.44 -4.16
C LEU A 49 -3.84 7.01 -4.58
N LEU A 50 -4.49 6.90 -5.74
CA LEU A 50 -4.95 5.65 -6.31
C LEU A 50 -3.95 5.16 -7.36
N GLU A 51 -3.85 3.85 -7.52
CA GLU A 51 -2.89 3.19 -8.43
C GLU A 51 -2.80 3.83 -9.83
N TRP A 52 -3.96 4.14 -10.44
CA TRP A 52 -3.99 4.71 -11.80
C TRP A 52 -3.45 6.15 -11.88
N GLN A 53 -3.39 6.86 -10.76
CA GLN A 53 -2.84 8.22 -10.69
C GLN A 53 -1.31 8.23 -10.59
N LEU A 54 -0.67 7.06 -10.51
CA LEU A 54 0.80 6.95 -10.49
C LEU A 54 1.43 7.14 -11.87
N GLU A 55 0.62 7.17 -12.94
CA GLU A 55 1.08 7.44 -14.32
C GLU A 55 2.31 6.61 -14.74
N LEU A 56 2.34 5.34 -14.32
CA LEU A 56 3.46 4.43 -14.61
C LEU A 56 3.46 4.00 -16.07
N ASN A 57 4.67 3.88 -16.65
CA ASN A 57 4.86 3.17 -17.92
C ASN A 57 4.60 1.66 -17.75
N GLU A 58 4.55 0.91 -18.86
CA GLU A 58 4.22 -0.52 -18.83
C GLU A 58 5.17 -1.35 -17.93
N LYS A 59 6.47 -1.04 -17.92
CA LYS A 59 7.42 -1.71 -17.00
C LYS A 59 7.12 -1.41 -15.53
N GLY A 60 6.69 -0.18 -15.23
CA GLY A 60 6.26 0.21 -13.90
C GLY A 60 4.99 -0.52 -13.47
N LYS A 61 4.02 -0.68 -14.38
CA LYS A 61 2.80 -1.47 -14.13
C LYS A 61 3.13 -2.94 -13.85
N GLU A 62 4.00 -3.55 -14.66
CA GLU A 62 4.48 -4.92 -14.44
C GLU A 62 5.19 -5.08 -13.08
N ALA A 63 6.08 -4.14 -12.73
CA ALA A 63 6.77 -4.15 -11.45
C ALA A 63 5.80 -3.97 -10.27
N LEU A 64 4.76 -3.15 -10.44
CA LEU A 64 3.74 -2.94 -9.41
C LEU A 64 2.89 -4.20 -9.20
N GLU A 65 2.49 -4.87 -10.28
CA GLU A 65 1.78 -6.16 -10.24
C GLU A 65 2.59 -7.24 -9.51
N GLU A 66 3.89 -7.31 -9.77
CA GLU A 66 4.79 -8.21 -9.06
C GLU A 66 4.90 -7.87 -7.58
N LEU A 67 5.06 -6.58 -7.22
CA LEU A 67 5.07 -6.15 -5.83
C LEU A 67 3.76 -6.55 -5.12
N LYS A 68 2.59 -6.35 -5.76
CA LYS A 68 1.30 -6.74 -5.18
C LYS A 68 1.24 -8.22 -4.86
N LYS A 69 1.71 -9.07 -5.78
CA LYS A 69 1.76 -10.53 -5.57
C LYS A 69 2.72 -10.92 -4.45
N GLN A 70 3.90 -10.32 -4.39
CA GLN A 70 4.87 -10.61 -3.35
C GLN A 70 4.33 -10.26 -1.96
N VAL A 71 3.67 -9.10 -1.80
CA VAL A 71 3.03 -8.76 -0.52
C VAL A 71 2.01 -9.82 -0.13
N ILE A 72 1.08 -10.18 -1.02
CA ILE A 72 -0.01 -11.11 -0.68
C ILE A 72 0.53 -12.53 -0.40
N ILE A 73 1.46 -13.02 -1.22
CA ILE A 73 1.96 -14.39 -1.14
C ILE A 73 3.03 -14.51 -0.05
N GLU A 74 4.05 -13.66 -0.07
CA GLU A 74 5.22 -13.80 0.80
C GLU A 74 4.97 -13.21 2.19
N ASP A 75 4.34 -12.04 2.27
CA ASP A 75 4.18 -11.35 3.56
C ASP A 75 2.92 -11.86 4.31
N TYR A 76 1.87 -12.26 3.58
CA TYR A 76 0.60 -12.71 4.17
C TYR A 76 0.26 -14.19 3.96
N GLY A 77 1.05 -14.95 3.18
CA GLY A 77 0.79 -16.38 2.93
C GLY A 77 -0.56 -16.64 2.25
N ALA A 78 -1.07 -15.66 1.48
CA ALA A 78 -2.39 -15.70 0.86
C ALA A 78 -2.30 -15.88 -0.66
N THR A 79 -3.42 -16.25 -1.28
CA THR A 79 -3.54 -16.28 -2.74
C THR A 79 -3.97 -14.89 -3.26
N PRO A 80 -3.53 -14.47 -4.46
CA PRO A 80 -3.91 -13.16 -5.01
C PRO A 80 -5.42 -12.92 -5.19
N GLN A 81 -6.23 -13.99 -5.20
CA GLN A 81 -7.69 -13.91 -5.32
C GLN A 81 -8.40 -13.82 -3.96
N LYS A 82 -7.67 -13.95 -2.85
CA LYS A 82 -8.27 -13.87 -1.52
C LYS A 82 -8.66 -12.43 -1.22
N VAL A 83 -9.96 -12.19 -1.07
CA VAL A 83 -10.51 -10.88 -0.68
C VAL A 83 -9.88 -10.40 0.62
N GLY A 84 -9.46 -9.14 0.68
CA GLY A 84 -8.82 -8.58 1.87
C GLY A 84 -8.14 -7.24 1.65
N ARG A 85 -7.57 -6.72 2.75
CA ARG A 85 -6.67 -5.58 2.76
C ARG A 85 -5.29 -6.04 3.22
N TYR A 86 -4.28 -5.77 2.42
CA TYR A 86 -2.91 -6.20 2.67
C TYR A 86 -2.01 -4.98 2.78
N TYR A 87 -1.70 -4.59 4.02
CA TYR A 87 -0.82 -3.45 4.30
C TYR A 87 0.62 -3.77 3.91
N LEU A 88 1.27 -2.81 3.28
CA LEU A 88 2.68 -2.91 2.92
C LEU A 88 3.53 -2.71 4.17
N SER A 89 4.52 -3.59 4.37
CA SER A 89 5.59 -3.35 5.33
C SER A 89 6.47 -2.18 4.90
N GLN A 90 7.26 -1.63 5.83
CA GLN A 90 8.19 -0.53 5.53
C GLN A 90 9.11 -0.83 4.34
N ARG A 91 9.65 -2.05 4.27
CA ARG A 91 10.48 -2.50 3.14
C ARG A 91 9.70 -2.49 1.82
N ARG A 92 8.42 -2.86 1.82
CA ARG A 92 7.58 -2.87 0.61
C ARG A 92 7.20 -1.45 0.18
N LEU A 93 7.02 -0.53 1.13
CA LEU A 93 6.83 0.90 0.84
C LEU A 93 8.05 1.51 0.16
N GLU A 94 9.26 1.14 0.59
CA GLU A 94 10.51 1.56 -0.07
C GLU A 94 10.61 1.01 -1.49
N THR A 95 10.27 -0.26 -1.71
CA THR A 95 10.19 -0.86 -3.06
C THR A 95 9.17 -0.12 -3.93
N LEU A 96 7.99 0.17 -3.41
CA LEU A 96 6.95 0.92 -4.11
C LEU A 96 7.44 2.32 -4.52
N ALA A 97 8.08 3.04 -3.59
CA ALA A 97 8.65 4.35 -3.87
C ALA A 97 9.68 4.28 -5.01
N GLY A 98 10.56 3.27 -5.01
CA GLY A 98 11.52 3.05 -6.08
C GLY A 98 10.87 2.71 -7.43
N ILE A 99 9.77 1.97 -7.45
CA ILE A 99 8.99 1.72 -8.68
C ILE A 99 8.44 3.04 -9.24
N ILE A 100 7.82 3.85 -8.38
CA ILE A 100 7.23 5.13 -8.77
C ILE A 100 8.32 6.06 -9.30
N GLU A 101 9.39 6.27 -8.56
CA GLU A 101 10.50 7.14 -8.96
C GLU A 101 11.11 6.74 -10.31
N LYS A 102 11.25 5.43 -10.56
CA LYS A 102 11.91 4.92 -11.75
C LYS A 102 11.02 4.89 -13.00
N PHE A 103 9.71 4.68 -12.83
CA PHE A 103 8.82 4.32 -13.94
C PHE A 103 7.64 5.27 -14.16
N THR A 104 7.50 6.35 -13.37
CA THR A 104 6.52 7.41 -13.65
C THR A 104 6.83 8.08 -15.00
N ILE A 105 5.83 8.22 -15.85
CA ILE A 105 5.95 8.95 -17.11
C ILE A 105 5.97 10.44 -16.75
N SER A 106 7.06 11.13 -17.13
CA SER A 106 7.23 12.58 -16.95
C SER A 106 6.60 13.36 -18.10
#